data_AF-A0A813KUD3-F1
#
_entry.id   AF-A0A813KUD3-F1
#
_cell.length_a   1.000
_cell.length_b   1.000
_cell.length_c   1.000
_cell.angle_alpha   90.00
_cell.angle_beta   90.00
_cell.angle_gamma   90.00
#
_symmetry.space_group_name_H-M   'P 1'
#
loop_
_entity.id
_entity.type
_entity.pdbx_description
1 polymer ?
#
loop_
_entity_poly.entity_id
_entity_poly.type
_entity_poly.pdbx_seq_one_letter_code
_entity_poly.pdbx_strand_id
1 'polypeptide(L)'
;IPLDDLPQVWSYLYTTAKAAGEDHVTSIEDCDDDEDGGVAPMAGFGCGLPLSRNYASYVGGRLELNTMPSFGTDAYLYLNRLGNAQEVVDGEMGYANLPTRLILPRTG
;
A
#
# COMPACT_ATOMS: atom_id res chain seq x y z
N ILE A 1 -16.70 7.25 4.46
CA ILE A 1 -16.70 5.79 4.24
C ILE A 1 -17.71 5.20 5.23
N PRO A 2 -18.62 4.30 4.84
CA PRO A 2 -19.49 3.61 5.79
C PRO A 2 -18.66 2.89 6.87
N LEU A 3 -19.15 2.84 8.11
CA LEU A 3 -18.40 2.18 9.20
C LEU A 3 -18.21 0.68 8.94
N ASP A 4 -19.15 0.05 8.24
CA ASP A 4 -19.12 -1.37 7.89
C ASP A 4 -18.01 -1.71 6.87
N ASP A 5 -17.66 -0.75 6.00
CA ASP A 5 -16.64 -0.93 4.94
C ASP A 5 -15.23 -0.55 5.41
N LEU A 6 -15.12 0.11 6.56
CA LEU A 6 -13.84 0.57 7.13
C LEU A 6 -12.80 -0.55 7.36
N PRO A 7 -13.13 -1.78 7.77
CA PRO A 7 -12.13 -2.85 7.79
C PRO A 7 -11.70 -3.27 6.38
N GLN A 8 -12.60 -3.18 5.39
CA GLN A 8 -12.36 -3.67 4.04
C GLN A 8 -11.44 -2.75 3.23
N VAL A 9 -11.41 -1.44 3.52
CA VAL A 9 -10.54 -0.47 2.80
C VAL A 9 -9.05 -0.77 2.91
N TRP A 10 -8.65 -1.54 3.93
CA TRP A 10 -7.25 -1.98 4.10
C TRP A 10 -6.92 -3.26 3.32
N SER A 11 -7.90 -3.87 2.65
CA SER A 11 -7.67 -5.05 1.82
C SER A 11 -7.11 -4.65 0.48
N TYR A 12 -6.08 -5.36 0.01
CA TYR A 12 -5.63 -5.23 -1.36
C TYR A 12 -6.78 -5.53 -2.33
N LEU A 13 -6.82 -4.79 -3.44
CA LEU A 13 -7.82 -4.91 -4.50
C LEU A 13 -9.25 -4.50 -4.12
N TYR A 14 -9.49 -4.02 -2.89
CA TYR A 14 -10.78 -3.43 -2.56
C TYR A 14 -10.91 -2.03 -3.16
N THR A 15 -11.91 -1.84 -4.02
CA THR A 15 -12.22 -0.54 -4.62
C THR A 15 -13.73 -0.36 -4.72
N THR A 16 -14.19 0.85 -4.42
CA THR A 16 -15.58 1.27 -4.66
C THR A 16 -15.72 2.02 -5.98
N ALA A 17 -14.61 2.18 -6.71
CA ALA A 17 -14.66 2.71 -8.07
C ALA A 17 -15.47 1.73 -8.91
N LYS A 18 -16.50 2.22 -9.59
CA LYS A 18 -17.08 1.47 -10.69
C LYS A 18 -15.95 1.28 -11.69
N ALA A 19 -15.76 0.06 -12.20
CA ALA A 19 -14.99 -0.11 -13.42
C ALA A 19 -15.55 0.93 -14.39
N ALA A 20 -14.74 1.93 -14.74
CA ALA A 20 -15.09 2.81 -15.84
C ALA A 20 -15.46 1.85 -16.98
N GLY A 21 -16.65 2.05 -17.56
CA GLY A 21 -17.28 1.09 -18.45
C GLY A 21 -16.28 0.50 -19.43
N GLU A 22 -16.58 -0.73 -19.87
CA GLU A 22 -15.80 -1.69 -20.67
C GLU A 22 -15.09 -1.13 -21.95
N ASP A 23 -15.11 0.18 -22.16
CA ASP A 23 -14.63 0.93 -23.32
C ASP A 23 -13.32 1.72 -23.07
N HIS A 24 -12.80 1.80 -21.83
CA HIS A 24 -11.49 2.41 -21.57
C HIS A 24 -10.51 1.34 -21.06
N VAL A 25 -9.76 0.81 -22.01
CA VAL A 25 -8.69 -0.17 -21.86
C VAL A 25 -7.89 0.05 -20.57
N THR A 26 -7.89 -0.96 -19.71
CA THR A 26 -7.01 -1.11 -18.53
C THR A 26 -5.57 -1.42 -18.95
N SER A 27 -5.03 -0.69 -19.91
CA SER A 27 -3.61 -0.74 -20.18
C SER A 27 -2.92 0.24 -19.25
N ILE A 28 -1.86 -0.25 -18.61
CA ILE A 28 -0.73 0.60 -18.25
C ILE A 28 -0.12 1.01 -19.59
N GLU A 29 -0.79 1.89 -20.31
CA GLU A 29 -0.24 2.54 -21.49
C GLU A 29 0.46 3.80 -20.99
N ASP A 30 1.72 3.90 -21.39
CA ASP A 30 2.65 4.96 -21.06
C ASP A 30 1.94 6.31 -21.12
N CYS A 31 1.97 7.06 -20.02
CA CYS A 31 1.62 8.46 -20.01
C CYS A 31 2.76 9.26 -20.69
N ASP A 32 2.95 9.01 -21.97
CA ASP A 32 3.69 9.91 -22.84
C ASP A 32 2.74 11.05 -23.22
N ASP A 33 3.09 12.21 -22.66
CA ASP A 33 2.83 13.57 -23.11
C ASP A 33 2.34 13.66 -24.58
N ASP A 34 1.03 13.67 -24.85
CA ASP A 34 0.44 14.18 -26.10
C ASP A 34 -1.10 14.38 -25.97
N GLU A 35 -1.49 15.61 -25.65
CA GLU A 35 -2.70 16.39 -25.98
C GLU A 35 -4.12 15.78 -26.24
N ASP A 36 -4.45 14.52 -25.96
CA ASP A 36 -5.85 14.02 -26.05
C ASP A 36 -6.30 13.16 -24.86
N GLY A 37 -6.64 13.84 -23.75
CA GLY A 37 -7.93 13.69 -23.06
C GLY A 37 -8.35 12.36 -22.41
N GLY A 38 -7.56 11.29 -22.45
CA GLY A 38 -7.86 10.04 -21.74
C GLY A 38 -7.67 10.18 -20.23
N VAL A 39 -8.68 10.69 -19.52
CA VAL A 39 -8.64 10.79 -18.05
C VAL A 39 -8.68 9.37 -17.46
N ALA A 40 -7.50 8.81 -17.18
CA ALA A 40 -7.40 7.59 -16.40
C ALA A 40 -8.18 7.76 -15.09
N PRO A 41 -9.04 6.80 -14.70
CA PRO A 41 -9.87 6.94 -13.53
C PRO A 41 -9.01 7.22 -12.29
N MET A 42 -9.30 8.34 -11.60
CA MET A 42 -8.54 8.78 -10.42
C MET A 42 -8.52 7.74 -9.28
N ALA A 43 -9.49 6.81 -9.28
CA ALA A 43 -9.54 5.68 -8.38
C ALA A 43 -9.24 4.40 -9.17
N GLY A 44 -8.06 3.82 -8.93
CA GLY A 44 -7.58 2.62 -9.59
C GLY A 44 -7.96 1.31 -8.88
N PHE A 45 -7.07 0.32 -8.97
CA PHE A 45 -7.27 -1.07 -8.51
C PHE A 45 -7.37 -1.28 -6.99
N GLY A 46 -7.47 -0.25 -6.15
CA GLY A 46 -7.60 -0.45 -4.70
C GLY A 46 -6.31 -0.85 -3.97
N CYS A 47 -5.14 -0.54 -4.53
CA CYS A 47 -3.84 -0.85 -3.90
C CYS A 47 -3.27 0.31 -3.06
N GLY A 48 -3.74 1.54 -3.26
CA GLY A 48 -3.11 2.72 -2.66
C GLY A 48 -3.11 2.71 -1.14
N LEU A 49 -4.27 2.54 -0.51
CA LEU A 49 -4.41 2.57 0.94
C LEU A 49 -3.60 1.49 1.69
N PRO A 50 -3.70 0.19 1.32
CA PRO A 50 -2.87 -0.84 1.95
C PRO A 50 -1.36 -0.62 1.71
N LEU A 51 -0.98 -0.14 0.53
CA LEU A 51 0.42 0.12 0.19
C LEU A 51 0.98 1.30 1.00
N SER A 52 0.24 2.40 1.11
CA SER A 52 0.62 3.56 1.93
C SER A 52 0.79 3.18 3.40
N ARG A 53 -0.06 2.28 3.93
CA ARG A 53 0.09 1.75 5.29
C ARG A 53 1.38 0.94 5.46
N ASN A 54 1.73 0.13 4.46
CA ASN A 54 2.99 -0.62 4.46
C ASN A 54 4.18 0.36 4.45
N TYR A 55 4.20 1.35 3.55
CA TYR A 55 5.24 2.37 3.51
C TYR A 55 5.39 3.15 4.81
N ALA A 56 4.28 3.54 5.44
CA ALA A 56 4.33 4.19 6.74
C ALA A 56 4.95 3.28 7.81
N SER A 57 4.58 1.99 7.81
CA SER A 57 5.06 1.00 8.80
C SER A 57 6.54 0.68 8.60
N TYR A 58 6.99 0.62 7.34
CA TYR A 58 8.37 0.37 6.95
C TYR A 58 9.37 1.37 7.55
N VAL A 59 8.98 2.65 7.63
CA VAL A 59 9.77 3.70 8.29
C VAL A 59 9.49 3.82 9.80
N GLY A 60 8.85 2.82 10.40
CA GLY A 60 8.46 2.79 11.81
C GLY A 60 7.35 3.77 12.19
N GLY A 61 6.62 4.29 11.20
CA GLY A 61 5.44 5.13 11.37
C GLY A 61 4.14 4.32 11.37
N ARG A 62 3.01 5.01 11.16
CA ARG A 62 1.69 4.39 10.96
C ARG A 62 0.74 5.31 10.21
N LEU A 63 -0.25 4.72 9.57
CA LEU A 63 -1.35 5.41 8.87
C LEU A 63 -2.68 5.00 9.51
N GLU A 64 -3.49 5.98 9.91
CA GLU A 64 -4.80 5.79 10.54
C GLU A 64 -5.88 6.52 9.73
N LEU A 65 -7.07 5.92 9.65
CA LEU A 65 -8.25 6.53 9.02
C LEU A 65 -9.34 6.76 10.06
N ASN A 66 -9.82 7.99 10.16
CA ASN A 66 -10.98 8.35 10.94
C ASN A 66 -12.11 8.78 9.99
N THR A 67 -13.20 8.02 9.98
CA THR A 67 -14.35 8.33 9.13
C THR A 67 -15.52 8.85 9.96
N MET A 68 -16.18 9.89 9.46
CA MET A 68 -17.45 10.36 9.98
C MET A 68 -18.51 10.12 8.90
N PRO A 69 -19.44 9.16 9.10
CA PRO A 69 -20.50 8.89 8.15
C PRO A 69 -21.23 10.18 7.77
N SER A 70 -21.54 10.35 6.48
CA SER A 70 -22.17 11.55 5.88
C SER A 70 -21.42 12.89 5.99
N PHE A 71 -20.23 12.95 6.59
CA PHE A 71 -19.40 14.15 6.66
C PHE A 71 -18.12 14.03 5.82
N GLY A 72 -17.32 13.00 6.08
CA GLY A 72 -15.99 12.91 5.47
C GLY A 72 -15.14 11.78 6.02
N THR A 73 -13.88 11.73 5.61
CA THR A 73 -12.88 10.79 6.10
C THR A 73 -11.53 11.49 6.16
N ASP A 74 -10.92 11.49 7.34
CA ASP A 74 -9.62 12.07 7.61
C ASP A 74 -8.57 10.97 7.70
N ALA A 75 -7.41 11.21 7.11
CA ALA A 75 -6.26 10.30 7.15
C ALA A 75 -5.12 10.94 7.94
N TYR A 76 -4.63 10.22 8.95
CA TYR A 76 -3.54 10.67 9.81
C TYR A 76 -2.29 9.83 9.53
N LEU A 77 -1.24 10.49 9.05
CA LEU A 77 0.05 9.88 8.81
C LEU A 77 1.02 10.28 9.93
N TYR A 78 1.52 9.29 10.66
CA TYR A 78 2.51 9.47 11.72
C TYR A 78 3.85 8.94 11.23
N LEU A 79 4.86 9.81 11.16
CA LEU A 79 6.22 9.45 10.76
C LEU A 79 7.20 9.78 11.89
N ASN A 80 8.23 8.97 12.01
CA ASN A 80 9.32 9.24 12.94
C ASN A 80 10.18 10.39 12.41
N ARG A 81 10.73 11.19 13.33
CA ARG A 81 11.69 12.23 12.98
C ARG A 81 12.96 11.58 12.41
N LEU A 82 13.49 12.19 11.35
CA LEU A 82 14.66 11.71 10.62
C LEU A 82 15.83 11.42 11.59
N GLY A 83 16.41 10.23 11.49
CA GLY A 83 17.58 9.79 12.29
C GLY A 83 17.30 8.76 13.40
N ASN A 84 16.03 8.47 13.73
CA ASN A 84 15.68 7.57 14.84
C ASN A 84 14.96 6.27 14.42
N ALA A 85 14.72 6.02 13.12
CA ALA A 85 13.98 4.87 12.65
C ALA A 85 14.86 3.96 11.78
N GLN A 86 15.06 2.72 12.25
CA GLN A 86 15.57 1.60 11.47
C GLN A 86 14.44 1.08 10.58
N GLU A 87 14.76 0.71 9.35
CA GLU A 87 13.87 -0.02 8.45
C GLU A 87 13.20 -1.21 9.17
N VAL A 88 11.87 -1.21 9.22
CA VAL A 88 11.09 -2.34 9.72
C VAL A 88 10.84 -3.28 8.54
N VAL A 89 11.81 -4.16 8.30
CA VAL A 89 11.60 -5.32 7.44
C VAL A 89 10.89 -6.34 8.29
N ASP A 90 9.72 -6.82 7.87
CA ASP A 90 9.18 -8.11 8.31
C ASP A 90 10.10 -9.20 7.74
N GLY A 91 11.33 -9.22 8.26
CA GLY A 91 12.32 -10.21 7.95
C GLY A 91 11.79 -11.54 8.46
N GLU A 92 12.00 -12.57 7.66
CA GLU A 92 11.98 -13.95 8.10
C GLU A 92 12.66 -14.06 9.48
N MET A 93 11.83 -14.03 10.52
CA MET A 93 12.16 -14.42 11.89
C MET A 93 12.33 -15.95 11.96
N GLY A 94 13.05 -16.50 10.98
CA GLY A 94 13.44 -17.90 10.85
C GLY A 94 14.94 -18.10 10.68
N TYR A 95 15.72 -17.09 10.24
CA TYR A 95 17.14 -17.30 9.89
C TYR A 95 18.14 -16.39 10.61
N ALA A 96 17.73 -15.27 11.21
CA ALA A 96 18.66 -14.37 11.90
C ALA A 96 19.13 -14.86 13.29
N ASN A 97 18.51 -15.92 13.84
CA ASN A 97 18.85 -16.50 15.15
C ASN A 97 19.21 -17.99 15.10
N LEU A 98 19.44 -18.56 13.90
CA LEU A 98 20.00 -19.90 13.84
C LEU A 98 21.46 -19.83 14.29
N PRO A 99 21.91 -20.69 15.21
CA PRO A 99 23.33 -20.82 15.49
C PRO A 99 24.04 -21.07 14.16
N THR A 100 25.15 -20.37 13.91
CA THR A 100 25.94 -20.25 12.66
C THR A 100 26.50 -21.58 12.11
N ARG A 101 25.94 -22.72 12.50
CA ARG A 101 26.46 -24.06 12.30
C ARG A 101 25.72 -24.88 11.22
N LEU A 102 24.89 -24.24 10.41
CA LEU A 102 24.23 -24.89 9.27
C LEU A 102 24.49 -24.17 7.93
N ILE A 103 25.74 -23.77 7.67
CA ILE A 103 26.19 -23.56 6.29
C ILE A 103 26.77 -24.90 5.85
N LEU A 104 26.03 -25.61 4.98
CA LEU A 104 26.48 -26.85 4.34
C LEU A 104 27.86 -26.67 3.69
N PRO A 105 28.72 -27.70 3.70
CA PRO A 105 30.01 -27.62 3.05
C PRO A 105 29.82 -27.51 1.54
N ARG A 106 30.38 -26.47 0.93
CA ARG A 106 30.59 -26.46 -0.53
C ARG A 106 31.57 -27.58 -0.87
N THR A 107 31.05 -28.66 -1.43
CA THR A 107 31.85 -29.70 -2.10
C THR A 107 32.06 -29.32 -3.55
N GLY A 108 33.31 -29.43 -4.01
CA GLY A 108 33.69 -29.55 -5.44
C GLY A 108 34.11 -28.24 -6.09
#